data_AF-A0A250KWP9-F1
#
_entry.id   AF-A0A250KWP9-F1
#
_cell.length_a   1.000
_cell.length_b   1.000
_cell.length_c   1.000
_cell.angle_alpha   90.00
_cell.angle_beta   90.00
_cell.angle_gamma   90.00
#
_symmetry.space_group_name_H-M   'P 1'
#
loop_
_entity.id
_entity.type
_entity.pdbx_description
1 polymer ?
#
loop_
_entity_poly.entity_id
_entity_poly.type
_entity_poly.pdbx_seq_one_letter_code
_entity_poly.pdbx_strand_id
1 'polypeptide(L)'
;MRNLLRGLMMLSAAMGCGLIGLVPEAGLARGVLVQGQEIALTECTGWLIQSSTAPAIESNAVYWFIQGIPVHPPGGHFRFRGEFPAARYMSWQNHDFVGNSMALLADTDIVPDRGQNPFQPDTPYSPGSAYTVDLLDIPPEVRPSRPANILYGGYRYDGRETEYNAVAYRVYLPDPGTDALGGVPRPDFYFVVDDPEKTSEEDIRKMCEEMRGIQETVKEAVIALVEGTESSDDGQNPLLSDGMQENPRRHVIDGPSATGAFPQPSTSLFDSDWALYWAVTPNPNGRGTFFNAQTGYLLVLLNPSRDEVTVMRFRAPTFPDTQGVQTGDGTPDEISGNEQLRYWSLCMHDTASLWSTAGCLYDAQVIRDDDGYVTFAVSAPESRPANAANWLPAAGSLPALILRHMQPNPAFTEAVLYYSGAKADPAAIAAHMGEYFPLVGTCARTEFERDRCGLDR
;
A
#
# COMPACT_ATOMS: atom_id res chain seq x y z
N MET A 1 1.99 23.83 -81.07
CA MET A 1 2.04 25.26 -81.46
C MET A 1 2.67 26.06 -80.32
N ARG A 2 3.80 26.71 -80.64
CA ARG A 2 4.55 27.81 -80.00
C ARG A 2 4.16 28.42 -78.62
N ASN A 3 5.22 28.57 -77.81
CA ASN A 3 5.64 29.74 -77.00
C ASN A 3 4.89 30.10 -75.69
N LEU A 4 5.46 30.77 -74.66
CA LEU A 4 6.79 30.98 -74.02
C LEU A 4 6.58 32.12 -72.98
N LEU A 5 7.45 32.24 -71.97
CA LEU A 5 7.65 33.31 -70.95
C LEU A 5 6.81 33.22 -69.66
N ARG A 6 7.37 32.97 -68.45
CA ARG A 6 8.42 33.62 -67.61
C ARG A 6 8.03 35.00 -67.03
N GLY A 7 7.85 35.04 -65.71
CA GLY A 7 8.73 35.83 -64.83
C GLY A 7 8.13 36.91 -63.92
N LEU A 8 8.52 36.80 -62.63
CA LEU A 8 8.93 37.85 -61.67
C LEU A 8 7.97 38.30 -60.54
N MET A 9 8.44 37.99 -59.32
CA MET A 9 8.15 38.65 -58.04
C MET A 9 8.56 40.14 -58.06
N MET A 10 7.92 40.95 -57.21
CA MET A 10 8.54 42.07 -56.49
C MET A 10 7.68 42.43 -55.27
N LEU A 11 8.31 42.40 -54.09
CA LEU A 11 7.87 43.05 -52.85
C LEU A 11 7.94 44.58 -53.02
N SER A 12 7.03 45.31 -52.36
CA SER A 12 7.34 46.63 -51.82
C SER A 12 6.48 46.94 -50.59
N ALA A 13 7.17 47.26 -49.50
CA ALA A 13 6.61 47.85 -48.29
C ALA A 13 6.65 49.39 -48.42
N ALA A 14 5.62 50.09 -47.93
CA ALA A 14 5.75 51.20 -46.97
C ALA A 14 4.42 51.99 -46.79
N MET A 15 4.11 52.23 -45.51
CA MET A 15 3.49 53.41 -44.91
C MET A 15 2.01 53.77 -45.19
N GLY A 16 1.20 53.66 -44.13
CA GLY A 16 0.62 54.87 -43.53
C GLY A 16 -0.88 54.86 -43.17
N CYS A 17 -1.13 54.91 -41.87
CA CYS A 17 -2.32 55.45 -41.18
C CYS A 17 -3.61 54.62 -41.08
N GLY A 18 -3.89 54.21 -39.84
CA GLY A 18 -5.07 54.74 -39.14
C GLY A 18 -6.22 53.77 -38.92
N LEU A 19 -6.16 53.01 -37.83
CA LEU A 19 -7.23 52.88 -36.81
C LEU A 19 -6.80 51.82 -35.81
N ILE A 20 -6.23 52.31 -34.70
CA ILE A 20 -6.01 51.53 -33.49
C ILE A 20 -7.40 51.23 -32.92
N GLY A 21 -7.92 50.05 -33.24
CA GLY A 21 -8.93 49.42 -32.42
C GLY A 21 -8.25 49.02 -31.12
N LEU A 22 -8.51 49.80 -30.06
CA LEU A 22 -8.24 49.44 -28.68
C LEU A 22 -8.95 48.13 -28.38
N VAL A 23 -8.25 47.01 -28.56
CA VAL A 23 -8.52 45.83 -27.74
C VAL A 23 -8.06 46.26 -26.34
N PRO A 24 -8.93 46.25 -25.32
CA PRO A 24 -8.42 46.36 -23.98
C PRO A 24 -7.55 45.12 -23.77
N GLU A 25 -6.24 45.33 -23.66
CA GLU A 25 -5.44 44.49 -22.77
C GLU A 25 -6.16 44.56 -21.42
N ALA A 26 -7.04 43.60 -21.18
CA ALA A 26 -7.44 43.26 -19.83
C ALA A 26 -6.15 42.78 -19.17
N GLY A 27 -5.47 43.71 -18.50
CA GLY A 27 -4.39 43.40 -17.61
C GLY A 27 -4.85 42.26 -16.71
N LEU A 28 -4.08 41.17 -16.72
CA LEU A 28 -4.14 40.16 -15.68
C LEU A 28 -4.04 40.89 -14.34
N ALA A 29 -5.16 41.04 -13.66
CA ALA A 29 -5.16 41.40 -12.25
C ALA A 29 -4.55 40.20 -11.51
N ARG A 30 -3.21 40.17 -11.41
CA ARG A 30 -2.52 39.43 -10.37
C ARG A 30 -2.96 40.01 -9.03
N GLY A 31 -3.47 39.17 -8.13
CA GLY A 31 -3.39 39.47 -6.69
C GLY A 31 -4.67 39.58 -5.87
N VAL A 32 -5.82 39.03 -6.29
CA VAL A 32 -6.94 38.84 -5.35
C VAL A 32 -7.48 37.43 -5.47
N LEU A 33 -7.27 36.64 -4.43
CA LEU A 33 -7.88 35.32 -4.31
C LEU A 33 -9.39 35.46 -4.18
N VAL A 34 -10.13 34.51 -4.74
CA VAL A 34 -11.59 34.42 -4.57
C VAL A 34 -11.96 33.14 -3.85
N GLN A 35 -13.02 33.20 -3.04
CA GLN A 35 -13.54 32.00 -2.37
C GLN A 35 -13.92 30.93 -3.42
N GLY A 36 -13.52 29.69 -3.16
CA GLY A 36 -13.65 28.55 -4.05
C GLY A 36 -12.58 28.46 -5.14
N GLN A 37 -11.64 29.41 -5.22
CA GLN A 37 -10.52 29.31 -6.16
C GLN A 37 -9.63 28.13 -5.82
N GLU A 38 -9.32 27.32 -6.83
CA GLU A 38 -8.39 26.21 -6.71
C GLU A 38 -7.03 26.63 -7.26
N ILE A 39 -6.00 26.50 -6.43
CA ILE A 39 -4.61 26.75 -6.80
C ILE A 39 -3.91 25.39 -6.88
N ALA A 40 -3.41 25.07 -8.07
CA ALA A 40 -2.71 23.82 -8.30
C ALA A 40 -1.42 23.78 -7.45
N LEU A 41 -1.28 22.70 -6.68
CA LEU A 41 -0.10 22.36 -5.89
C LEU A 41 0.71 21.24 -6.57
N THR A 42 0.57 21.09 -7.89
CA THR A 42 1.24 20.06 -8.69
C THR A 42 2.76 20.21 -8.71
N GLU A 43 3.33 21.32 -8.23
CA GLU A 43 4.78 21.48 -8.03
C GLU A 43 5.22 21.14 -6.60
N CYS A 44 4.29 20.96 -5.67
CA CYS A 44 4.51 20.66 -4.25
C CYS A 44 4.60 19.13 -3.99
N THR A 45 4.99 18.38 -5.02
CA THR A 45 4.58 16.99 -5.26
C THR A 45 5.01 15.97 -4.22
N GLY A 46 4.12 15.03 -3.96
CA GLY A 46 4.45 13.70 -3.48
C GLY A 46 5.16 12.82 -4.51
N TRP A 47 5.85 11.81 -4.03
CA TRP A 47 6.59 10.85 -4.84
C TRP A 47 5.84 9.52 -4.98
N LEU A 48 6.36 8.62 -5.83
CA LEU A 48 5.92 7.23 -5.87
C LEU A 48 6.84 6.38 -5.01
N ILE A 49 6.25 5.60 -4.11
CA ILE A 49 6.92 4.56 -3.33
C ILE A 49 6.48 3.20 -3.87
N GLN A 50 7.46 2.31 -4.06
CA GLN A 50 7.29 0.93 -4.50
C GLN A 50 8.20 0.03 -3.63
N SER A 51 8.12 -1.30 -3.78
CA SER A 51 8.89 -2.21 -2.92
C SER A 51 10.41 -2.08 -3.03
N SER A 52 10.92 -1.46 -4.10
CA SER A 52 12.34 -1.14 -4.26
C SER A 52 12.79 0.13 -3.54
N THR A 53 11.86 0.93 -2.98
CA THR A 53 12.17 2.27 -2.47
C THR A 53 11.79 2.48 -1.00
N ALA A 54 11.18 1.51 -0.33
CA ALA A 54 10.83 1.61 1.09
C ALA A 54 10.70 0.23 1.78
N PRO A 55 10.90 0.19 3.11
CA PRO A 55 10.85 -1.02 3.92
C PRO A 55 9.44 -1.60 4.06
N ALA A 56 9.34 -2.92 4.21
CA ALA A 56 8.09 -3.66 4.48
C ALA A 56 6.96 -3.47 3.45
N ILE A 57 7.27 -2.97 2.25
CA ILE A 57 6.30 -2.70 1.20
C ILE A 57 5.90 -3.99 0.47
N GLU A 58 4.59 -4.12 0.23
CA GLU A 58 4.00 -5.11 -0.66
C GLU A 58 4.43 -4.88 -2.10
N SER A 59 5.01 -5.89 -2.76
CA SER A 59 5.50 -5.78 -4.15
C SER A 59 4.40 -5.60 -5.19
N ASN A 60 3.16 -5.99 -4.86
CA ASN A 60 2.01 -5.88 -5.75
C ASN A 60 1.18 -4.61 -5.52
N ALA A 61 1.78 -3.60 -4.88
CA ALA A 61 1.13 -2.34 -4.55
C ALA A 61 2.03 -1.14 -4.89
N VAL A 62 1.38 -0.04 -5.26
CA VAL A 62 2.02 1.25 -5.51
C VAL A 62 1.40 2.30 -4.61
N TYR A 63 2.26 3.16 -4.09
CA TYR A 63 1.91 4.18 -3.12
C TYR A 63 2.29 5.53 -3.71
N TRP A 64 1.32 6.41 -3.91
CA TRP A 64 1.60 7.83 -4.09
C TRP A 64 1.47 8.53 -2.74
N PHE A 65 2.53 9.22 -2.34
CA PHE A 65 2.71 9.63 -0.97
C PHE A 65 3.10 11.11 -0.88
N ILE A 66 2.35 11.88 -0.10
CA ILE A 66 2.67 13.28 0.22
C ILE A 66 2.84 13.38 1.73
N GLN A 67 3.99 13.88 2.18
CA GLN A 67 4.25 14.16 3.60
C GLN A 67 4.33 15.66 3.87
N GLY A 68 4.08 16.03 5.13
CA GLY A 68 4.26 17.40 5.58
C GLY A 68 3.18 18.36 5.09
N ILE A 69 1.99 17.86 4.74
CA ILE A 69 0.85 18.73 4.45
C ILE A 69 0.45 19.39 5.78
N PRO A 70 0.51 20.72 5.92
CA PRO A 70 0.20 21.37 7.19
C PRO A 70 -1.27 21.15 7.57
N VAL A 71 -1.55 20.98 8.85
CA VAL A 71 -2.92 20.99 9.34
C VAL A 71 -3.42 22.43 9.46
N HIS A 72 -4.72 22.64 9.35
CA HIS A 72 -5.39 23.92 9.50
C HIS A 72 -4.73 25.04 8.68
N PRO A 73 -4.51 24.83 7.36
CA PRO A 73 -3.83 25.84 6.57
C PRO A 73 -4.66 27.13 6.56
N PRO A 74 -4.04 28.31 6.69
CA PRO A 74 -4.79 29.56 6.74
C PRO A 74 -5.66 29.76 5.51
N GLY A 75 -6.94 30.05 5.73
CA GLY A 75 -7.87 30.49 4.68
C GLY A 75 -8.27 29.46 3.64
N GLY A 76 -8.04 28.16 3.87
CA GLY A 76 -8.45 27.14 2.91
C GLY A 76 -8.32 25.71 3.41
N HIS A 77 -8.45 24.79 2.46
CA HIS A 77 -8.25 23.35 2.66
C HIS A 77 -7.57 22.75 1.43
N PHE A 78 -7.32 21.44 1.50
CA PHE A 78 -6.65 20.69 0.45
C PHE A 78 -7.62 19.79 -0.29
N ARG A 79 -7.43 19.66 -1.61
CA ARG A 79 -8.27 18.85 -2.49
C ARG A 79 -7.42 17.98 -3.40
N PHE A 80 -7.86 16.76 -3.60
CA PHE A 80 -7.31 15.82 -4.57
C PHE A 80 -8.32 15.54 -5.67
N ARG A 81 -7.86 15.39 -6.91
CA ARG A 81 -8.66 14.87 -8.03
C ARG A 81 -7.98 13.69 -8.65
N GLY A 82 -8.74 12.63 -8.89
CA GLY A 82 -8.22 11.40 -9.45
C GLY A 82 -9.20 10.74 -10.42
N GLU A 83 -8.68 9.76 -11.14
CA GLU A 83 -9.49 8.80 -11.89
C GLU A 83 -9.46 7.45 -11.16
N PHE A 84 -10.56 6.69 -11.25
CA PHE A 84 -10.58 5.34 -10.70
C PHE A 84 -9.63 4.46 -11.51
N PRO A 85 -8.66 3.77 -10.88
CA PRO A 85 -7.71 2.91 -11.58
C PRO A 85 -8.36 1.59 -11.98
N ALA A 86 -7.87 0.97 -13.05
CA ALA A 86 -8.11 -0.45 -13.33
C ALA A 86 -7.23 -1.29 -12.39
N ALA A 87 -7.77 -1.65 -11.23
CA ALA A 87 -7.05 -2.36 -10.17
C ALA A 87 -8.04 -3.10 -9.25
N ARG A 88 -7.54 -4.04 -8.43
CA ARG A 88 -8.38 -4.77 -7.46
C ARG A 88 -8.82 -3.91 -6.28
N TYR A 89 -7.98 -2.99 -5.84
CA TYR A 89 -8.25 -2.16 -4.67
C TYR A 89 -7.53 -0.82 -4.76
N MET A 90 -8.18 0.23 -4.28
CA MET A 90 -7.52 1.50 -3.99
C MET A 90 -8.02 2.13 -2.68
N SER A 91 -7.19 3.00 -2.09
CA SER A 91 -7.62 3.77 -0.92
C SER A 91 -6.83 5.06 -0.76
N TRP A 92 -7.50 6.03 -0.15
CA TRP A 92 -6.89 7.22 0.42
C TRP A 92 -6.78 7.04 1.92
N GLN A 93 -5.60 7.24 2.47
CA GLN A 93 -5.42 7.23 3.92
C GLN A 93 -4.59 8.41 4.34
N ASN A 94 -4.91 8.90 5.52
CA ASN A 94 -4.17 9.97 6.14
C ASN A 94 -3.56 9.47 7.43
N HIS A 95 -2.33 9.92 7.65
CA HIS A 95 -1.52 9.60 8.80
C HIS A 95 -0.93 10.87 9.38
N ASP A 96 -0.53 10.84 10.65
CA ASP A 96 0.29 11.91 11.20
C ASP A 96 1.72 11.83 10.64
N PHE A 97 2.55 12.83 10.94
CA PHE A 97 3.91 12.91 10.43
C PHE A 97 4.77 11.66 10.70
N VAL A 98 4.50 10.93 11.79
CA VAL A 98 5.25 9.72 12.17
C VAL A 98 4.51 8.42 11.79
N GLY A 99 3.43 8.52 11.00
CA GLY A 99 2.77 7.38 10.38
C GLY A 99 1.71 6.68 11.21
N ASN A 100 1.16 7.33 12.25
CA ASN A 100 -0.04 6.83 12.91
C ASN A 100 -1.28 7.12 12.07
N SER A 101 -2.20 6.16 11.96
CA SER A 101 -3.43 6.34 11.17
C SER A 101 -4.34 7.42 11.77
N MET A 102 -4.91 8.26 10.90
CA MET A 102 -5.85 9.34 11.25
C MET A 102 -7.18 9.23 10.49
N ALA A 103 -7.14 8.77 9.24
CA ALA A 103 -8.33 8.58 8.42
C ALA A 103 -8.11 7.54 7.32
N LEU A 104 -9.23 7.02 6.83
CA LEU A 104 -9.34 6.13 5.69
C LEU A 104 -10.55 6.57 4.87
N LEU A 105 -10.39 6.61 3.57
CA LEU A 105 -11.46 6.65 2.58
C LEU A 105 -11.21 5.51 1.60
N ALA A 106 -12.02 4.45 1.71
CA ALA A 106 -11.90 3.26 0.88
C ALA A 106 -12.49 3.50 -0.52
N ASP A 107 -12.03 2.73 -1.51
CA ASP A 107 -12.54 2.78 -2.88
C ASP A 107 -14.08 2.82 -2.98
N THR A 108 -14.77 1.91 -2.28
CA THR A 108 -16.24 1.76 -2.22
C THR A 108 -16.96 2.92 -1.54
N ASP A 109 -16.27 3.76 -0.78
CA ASP A 109 -16.87 4.94 -0.13
C ASP A 109 -16.82 6.20 -1.01
N ILE A 110 -16.13 6.12 -2.16
CA ILE A 110 -15.93 7.27 -3.05
C ILE A 110 -17.08 7.40 -4.03
N VAL A 111 -17.70 8.58 -4.05
CA VAL A 111 -18.73 8.97 -4.99
C VAL A 111 -18.06 9.61 -6.22
N PRO A 112 -18.35 9.16 -7.45
CA PRO A 112 -17.76 9.73 -8.66
C PRO A 112 -18.30 11.14 -8.95
N ASP A 113 -17.43 12.03 -9.41
CA ASP A 113 -17.82 13.31 -10.04
C ASP A 113 -18.34 13.05 -11.47
N ARG A 114 -17.76 12.04 -12.11
CA ARG A 114 -18.03 11.66 -13.50
C ARG A 114 -17.89 10.14 -13.65
N GLY A 115 -18.80 9.53 -14.41
CA GLY A 115 -18.80 8.09 -14.63
C GLY A 115 -19.40 7.34 -13.44
N GLN A 116 -18.93 6.11 -13.21
CA GLN A 116 -19.36 5.25 -12.10
C GLN A 116 -18.15 4.80 -11.30
N ASN A 117 -18.33 4.48 -10.02
CA ASN A 117 -17.28 3.90 -9.20
C ASN A 117 -17.16 2.40 -9.51
N PRO A 118 -16.07 1.94 -10.16
CA PRO A 118 -15.94 0.55 -10.60
C PRO A 118 -15.65 -0.44 -9.46
N PHE A 119 -15.47 0.05 -8.23
CA PHE A 119 -15.29 -0.78 -7.04
C PHE A 119 -16.62 -1.12 -6.35
N GLN A 120 -17.73 -0.58 -6.85
CA GLN A 120 -19.07 -0.97 -6.43
C GLN A 120 -19.44 -2.33 -7.05
N PRO A 121 -20.26 -3.15 -6.35
CA PRO A 121 -20.81 -4.37 -6.93
C PRO A 121 -21.47 -4.12 -8.29
N ASP A 122 -21.33 -5.09 -9.20
CA ASP A 122 -21.93 -5.08 -10.54
C ASP A 122 -21.60 -3.84 -11.41
N THR A 123 -20.54 -3.10 -11.07
CA THR A 123 -20.18 -1.88 -11.78
C THR A 123 -18.90 -2.09 -12.60
N PRO A 124 -19.00 -2.21 -13.94
CA PRO A 124 -17.84 -2.46 -14.76
C PRO A 124 -16.89 -1.26 -14.80
N TYR A 125 -15.59 -1.54 -14.96
CA TYR A 125 -14.58 -0.51 -15.17
C TYR A 125 -14.90 0.35 -16.41
N SER A 126 -14.86 1.67 -16.24
CA SER A 126 -15.10 2.64 -17.30
C SER A 126 -13.99 3.70 -17.29
N PRO A 127 -13.11 3.73 -18.32
CA PRO A 127 -12.03 4.71 -18.41
C PRO A 127 -12.53 6.15 -18.29
N GLY A 128 -11.79 6.98 -17.54
CA GLY A 128 -12.15 8.38 -17.32
C GLY A 128 -13.24 8.60 -16.28
N SER A 129 -13.68 7.57 -15.55
CA SER A 129 -14.47 7.76 -14.32
C SER A 129 -13.59 8.46 -13.27
N ALA A 130 -14.07 9.58 -12.74
CA ALA A 130 -13.26 10.50 -11.95
C ALA A 130 -13.96 10.90 -10.65
N TYR A 131 -13.18 11.34 -9.68
CA TYR A 131 -13.64 11.74 -8.35
C TYR A 131 -12.77 12.86 -7.77
N THR A 132 -13.36 13.58 -6.81
CA THR A 132 -12.71 14.62 -6.02
C THR A 132 -12.75 14.22 -4.56
N VAL A 133 -11.64 14.34 -3.83
CA VAL A 133 -11.54 14.10 -2.37
C VAL A 133 -11.05 15.36 -1.67
N ASP A 134 -11.75 15.81 -0.63
CA ASP A 134 -11.32 16.91 0.22
C ASP A 134 -10.61 16.40 1.46
N LEU A 135 -9.44 16.96 1.76
CA LEU A 135 -8.73 16.76 3.03
C LEU A 135 -9.14 17.87 4.00
N LEU A 136 -9.93 17.49 5.01
CA LEU A 136 -10.50 18.42 5.98
C LEU A 136 -10.02 18.09 7.40
N ASP A 137 -9.39 19.07 8.04
CA ASP A 137 -8.91 18.95 9.42
C ASP A 137 -10.05 19.18 10.41
N ILE A 138 -10.80 18.12 10.68
CA ILE A 138 -12.02 18.15 11.49
C ILE A 138 -11.84 17.21 12.70
N PRO A 139 -12.06 17.70 13.94
CA PRO A 139 -12.01 16.88 15.15
C PRO A 139 -13.01 15.70 15.08
N PRO A 140 -12.64 14.49 15.53
CA PRO A 140 -13.50 13.29 15.44
C PRO A 140 -14.93 13.47 15.95
N GLU A 141 -15.12 14.23 17.02
CA GLU A 141 -16.40 14.45 17.71
C GLU A 141 -17.44 15.24 16.91
N VAL A 142 -17.02 15.99 15.89
CA VAL A 142 -17.90 16.80 15.03
C VAL A 142 -17.94 16.29 13.59
N ARG A 143 -17.25 15.18 13.28
CA ARG A 143 -17.28 14.59 11.94
C ARG A 143 -18.69 14.11 11.62
N PRO A 144 -19.26 14.45 10.44
CA PRO A 144 -20.51 13.85 10.00
C PRO A 144 -20.39 12.33 9.92
N SER A 145 -21.51 11.64 10.13
CA SER A 145 -21.52 10.17 10.17
C SER A 145 -21.27 9.49 8.82
N ARG A 146 -21.50 10.21 7.71
CA ARG A 146 -21.37 9.69 6.32
C ARG A 146 -21.03 10.81 5.32
N PRO A 147 -19.87 11.48 5.44
CA PRO A 147 -19.42 12.36 4.37
C PRO A 147 -19.14 11.53 3.12
N ALA A 148 -19.53 12.03 1.95
CA ALA A 148 -18.94 11.53 0.70
C ALA A 148 -17.59 12.23 0.50
N ASN A 149 -16.58 11.47 0.10
CA ASN A 149 -15.29 11.97 -0.39
C ASN A 149 -14.53 12.95 0.54
N ILE A 150 -14.66 12.80 1.86
CA ILE A 150 -13.83 13.55 2.81
C ILE A 150 -12.80 12.61 3.40
N LEU A 151 -11.52 12.95 3.22
CA LEU A 151 -10.41 12.37 3.96
C LEU A 151 -10.14 13.27 5.17
N TYR A 152 -10.30 12.75 6.39
CA TYR A 152 -10.09 13.57 7.57
C TYR A 152 -8.62 13.76 7.92
N GLY A 153 -8.27 14.94 8.43
CA GLY A 153 -6.94 15.28 8.91
C GLY A 153 -6.92 15.95 10.28
N GLY A 154 -5.74 16.40 10.69
CA GLY A 154 -5.51 17.22 11.88
C GLY A 154 -5.58 16.50 13.23
N TYR A 155 -6.23 15.33 13.29
CA TYR A 155 -6.52 14.64 14.53
C TYR A 155 -6.39 13.13 14.37
N ARG A 156 -5.71 12.51 15.34
CA ARG A 156 -5.74 11.06 15.55
C ARG A 156 -7.14 10.60 15.97
N TYR A 157 -7.42 9.31 15.83
CA TYR A 157 -8.68 8.72 16.29
C TYR A 157 -8.91 8.83 17.80
N ASP A 158 -7.86 9.03 18.60
CA ASP A 158 -7.96 9.32 20.04
C ASP A 158 -8.19 10.81 20.36
N GLY A 159 -8.39 11.66 19.34
CA GLY A 159 -8.68 13.08 19.46
C GLY A 159 -7.44 13.97 19.62
N ARG A 160 -6.22 13.42 19.65
CA ARG A 160 -5.02 14.24 19.72
C ARG A 160 -4.76 14.96 18.41
N GLU A 161 -4.52 16.26 18.50
CA GLU A 161 -4.09 17.11 17.40
C GLU A 161 -2.70 16.71 16.87
N THR A 162 -2.49 16.95 15.59
CA THR A 162 -1.24 16.69 14.87
C THR A 162 -0.79 17.93 14.13
N GLU A 163 0.50 18.08 13.84
CA GLU A 163 1.01 19.27 13.14
C GLU A 163 0.94 19.12 11.61
N TYR A 164 1.12 17.89 11.12
CA TYR A 164 1.11 17.58 9.70
C TYR A 164 0.25 16.36 9.40
N ASN A 165 -0.37 16.42 8.23
CA ASN A 165 -0.96 15.31 7.52
C ASN A 165 0.11 14.64 6.61
N ALA A 166 0.01 13.32 6.49
CA ALA A 166 0.77 12.49 5.57
C ALA A 166 -0.21 11.59 4.81
N VAL A 167 -0.47 11.94 3.56
CA VAL A 167 -1.48 11.30 2.72
C VAL A 167 -0.83 10.22 1.86
N ALA A 168 -1.46 9.06 1.88
CA ALA A 168 -1.06 7.87 1.15
C ALA A 168 -2.22 7.38 0.27
N TYR A 169 -2.08 7.56 -1.04
CA TYR A 169 -2.92 6.93 -2.05
C TYR A 169 -2.31 5.59 -2.43
N ARG A 170 -3.05 4.50 -2.25
CA ARG A 170 -2.58 3.14 -2.51
C ARG A 170 -3.38 2.51 -3.64
N VAL A 171 -2.68 1.87 -4.57
CA VAL A 171 -3.25 1.03 -5.62
C VAL A 171 -2.67 -0.37 -5.48
N TYR A 172 -3.52 -1.39 -5.35
CA TYR A 172 -3.12 -2.79 -5.23
C TYR A 172 -3.61 -3.58 -6.43
N LEU A 173 -2.72 -4.43 -6.96
CA LEU A 173 -2.96 -5.26 -8.14
C LEU A 173 -3.60 -4.48 -9.30
N PRO A 174 -2.88 -3.52 -9.91
CA PRO A 174 -3.31 -2.92 -11.16
C PRO A 174 -3.45 -4.00 -12.25
N ASP A 175 -4.42 -3.84 -13.15
CA ASP A 175 -4.73 -4.85 -14.16
C ASP A 175 -3.54 -5.09 -15.11
N PRO A 176 -3.32 -6.34 -15.57
CA PRO A 176 -2.25 -6.63 -16.51
C PRO A 176 -2.28 -5.73 -17.76
N GLY A 177 -1.12 -5.21 -18.15
CA GLY A 177 -0.99 -4.32 -19.31
C GLY A 177 -1.27 -2.84 -19.01
N THR A 178 -1.62 -2.50 -17.77
CA THR A 178 -1.68 -1.11 -17.30
C THR A 178 -0.37 -0.68 -16.65
N ASP A 179 -0.24 0.62 -16.36
CA ASP A 179 0.91 1.13 -15.60
C ASP A 179 0.76 0.85 -14.09
N ALA A 180 1.74 1.30 -13.32
CA ALA A 180 1.80 1.07 -11.87
C ALA A 180 0.60 1.66 -11.10
N LEU A 181 -0.16 2.58 -11.71
CA LEU A 181 -1.35 3.19 -11.11
C LEU A 181 -2.65 2.66 -11.73
N GLY A 182 -2.62 1.60 -12.53
CA GLY A 182 -3.84 1.05 -13.14
C GLY A 182 -4.31 1.83 -14.38
N GLY A 183 -3.38 2.48 -15.10
CA GLY A 183 -3.67 3.15 -16.37
C GLY A 183 -4.24 4.56 -16.22
N VAL A 184 -4.11 5.17 -15.05
CA VAL A 184 -4.55 6.53 -14.74
C VAL A 184 -3.37 7.40 -14.27
N PRO A 185 -3.42 8.73 -14.49
CA PRO A 185 -2.38 9.61 -13.97
C PRO A 185 -2.35 9.62 -12.43
N ARG A 186 -1.26 10.16 -11.88
CA ARG A 186 -1.23 10.51 -10.46
C ARG A 186 -2.35 11.51 -10.15
N PRO A 187 -2.92 11.48 -8.93
CA PRO A 187 -3.91 12.47 -8.54
C PRO A 187 -3.35 13.89 -8.62
N ASP A 188 -4.19 14.82 -9.09
CA ASP A 188 -3.93 16.25 -8.98
C ASP A 188 -4.16 16.71 -7.54
N PHE A 189 -3.41 17.71 -7.11
CA PHE A 189 -3.43 18.24 -5.75
C PHE A 189 -3.62 19.76 -5.78
N TYR A 190 -4.54 20.27 -4.96
CA TYR A 190 -4.94 21.67 -4.96
C TYR A 190 -5.04 22.22 -3.53
N PHE A 191 -4.78 23.51 -3.42
CA PHE A 191 -5.28 24.35 -2.33
C PHE A 191 -6.60 24.98 -2.76
N VAL A 192 -7.65 24.86 -1.96
CA VAL A 192 -8.95 25.49 -2.19
C VAL A 192 -9.08 26.67 -1.23
N VAL A 193 -9.29 27.86 -1.77
CA VAL A 193 -9.46 29.08 -0.97
C VAL A 193 -10.85 29.10 -0.35
N ASP A 194 -10.95 29.00 0.97
CA ASP A 194 -12.21 29.11 1.69
C ASP A 194 -12.48 30.54 2.17
N ASP A 195 -11.41 31.25 2.56
CA ASP A 195 -11.46 32.61 3.09
C ASP A 195 -10.29 33.42 2.50
N PRO A 196 -10.52 34.20 1.43
CA PRO A 196 -9.47 34.94 0.74
C PRO A 196 -8.86 36.06 1.58
N GLU A 197 -9.44 36.42 2.73
CA GLU A 197 -8.84 37.41 3.65
C GLU A 197 -7.76 36.79 4.56
N LYS A 198 -7.73 35.46 4.67
CA LYS A 198 -6.81 34.72 5.55
C LYS A 198 -5.62 34.10 4.84
N THR A 199 -5.52 34.26 3.53
CA THR A 199 -4.47 33.64 2.73
C THR A 199 -4.17 34.46 1.48
N SER A 200 -3.01 34.23 0.90
CA SER A 200 -2.55 34.89 -0.31
C SER A 200 -1.84 33.90 -1.22
N GLU A 201 -1.68 34.24 -2.50
CA GLU A 201 -0.87 33.43 -3.43
C GLU A 201 0.57 33.26 -2.92
N GLU A 202 1.11 34.26 -2.22
CA GLU A 202 2.44 34.20 -1.62
C GLU A 202 2.50 33.21 -0.46
N ASP A 203 1.50 33.22 0.43
CA ASP A 203 1.42 32.27 1.55
C ASP A 203 1.32 30.83 1.05
N ILE A 204 0.48 30.60 0.03
CA ILE A 204 0.28 29.28 -0.58
C ILE A 204 1.57 28.80 -1.27
N ARG A 205 2.30 29.69 -1.96
CA ARG A 205 3.61 29.38 -2.54
C ARG A 205 4.64 29.04 -1.47
N LYS A 206 4.71 29.81 -0.38
CA LYS A 206 5.65 29.55 0.71
C LYS A 206 5.36 28.21 1.39
N MET A 207 4.09 27.92 1.65
CA MET A 207 3.64 26.63 2.16
C MET A 207 4.08 25.49 1.24
N CYS A 208 3.89 25.63 -0.07
CA CYS A 208 4.36 24.65 -1.06
C CYS A 208 5.89 24.43 -0.99
N GLU A 209 6.68 25.49 -0.83
CA GLU A 209 8.14 25.41 -0.69
C GLU A 209 8.55 24.67 0.59
N GLU A 210 7.89 24.94 1.71
CA GLU A 210 8.10 24.24 2.98
C GLU A 210 7.76 22.75 2.87
N MET A 211 6.61 22.43 2.28
CA MET A 211 6.20 21.03 2.02
C MET A 211 7.24 20.28 1.19
N ARG A 212 7.82 20.92 0.18
CA ARG A 212 8.87 20.30 -0.64
C ARG A 212 10.14 20.08 0.15
N GLY A 213 10.56 21.04 0.97
CA GLY A 213 11.74 20.91 1.82
C GLY A 213 11.62 19.75 2.81
N ILE A 214 10.44 19.58 3.42
CA ILE A 214 10.13 18.44 4.29
C ILE A 214 10.23 17.14 3.51
N GLN A 215 9.57 17.05 2.36
CA GLN A 215 9.54 15.82 1.56
C GLN A 215 10.94 15.42 1.06
N GLU A 216 11.75 16.35 0.55
CA GLU A 216 13.12 16.05 0.12
C GLU A 216 13.98 15.58 1.30
N THR A 217 13.84 16.19 2.48
CA THR A 217 14.56 15.76 3.69
C THR A 217 14.16 14.33 4.07
N VAL A 218 12.86 14.01 4.02
CA VAL A 218 12.40 12.63 4.25
C VAL A 218 12.91 11.69 3.16
N LYS A 219 13.08 12.15 1.91
CA LYS A 219 13.60 11.33 0.80
C LYS A 219 14.98 10.85 1.13
N GLU A 220 15.83 11.81 1.43
CA GLU A 220 17.23 11.60 1.65
C GLU A 220 17.41 10.74 2.88
N ALA A 221 16.59 10.94 3.92
CA ALA A 221 16.57 10.08 5.10
C ALA A 221 16.19 8.62 4.76
N VAL A 222 15.13 8.40 3.98
CA VAL A 222 14.70 7.03 3.59
C VAL A 222 15.73 6.37 2.69
N ILE A 223 16.26 7.09 1.69
CA ILE A 223 17.29 6.58 0.78
C ILE A 223 18.56 6.23 1.57
N ALA A 224 19.06 7.15 2.41
CA ALA A 224 20.26 6.92 3.22
C ALA A 224 20.05 5.76 4.22
N LEU A 225 18.85 5.61 4.76
CA LEU A 225 18.49 4.50 5.63
C LEU A 225 18.57 3.18 4.86
N VAL A 226 17.99 3.09 3.65
CA VAL A 226 18.06 1.89 2.80
C VAL A 226 19.51 1.60 2.37
N GLU A 227 20.23 2.57 1.82
CA GLU A 227 21.61 2.42 1.33
C GLU A 227 22.61 2.11 2.46
N GLY A 228 22.44 2.69 3.64
CA GLY A 228 23.32 2.49 4.80
C GLY A 228 23.31 1.05 5.34
N THR A 229 22.24 0.29 5.10
CA THR A 229 22.08 -1.08 5.60
C THR A 229 22.67 -2.17 4.74
N GLU A 230 23.21 -1.82 3.56
CA GLU A 230 24.15 -2.71 2.88
C GLU A 230 25.49 -2.82 3.65
N SER A 231 25.72 -1.99 4.68
CA SER A 231 27.03 -1.85 5.36
C SER A 231 27.07 -2.15 6.87
N SER A 232 25.93 -2.38 7.55
CA SER A 232 25.90 -2.53 9.02
C SER A 232 25.24 -3.83 9.49
N ASP A 233 26.04 -4.72 10.05
CA ASP A 233 25.68 -6.00 10.70
C ASP A 233 25.15 -5.81 12.15
N ASP A 234 24.77 -4.58 12.52
CA ASP A 234 24.40 -4.23 13.89
C ASP A 234 22.86 -4.23 14.03
N GLY A 235 22.32 -5.34 14.53
CA GLY A 235 20.89 -5.71 14.54
C GLY A 235 19.93 -4.83 15.36
N GLN A 236 20.12 -3.51 15.40
CA GLN A 236 19.19 -2.54 15.98
C GLN A 236 18.34 -1.91 14.87
N ASN A 237 17.09 -2.38 14.73
CA ASN A 237 16.16 -1.88 13.73
C ASN A 237 15.15 -0.89 14.37
N PRO A 238 15.20 0.41 14.01
CA PRO A 238 14.34 1.45 14.59
C PRO A 238 12.85 1.34 14.21
N LEU A 239 12.50 0.46 13.25
CA LEU A 239 11.09 0.19 12.88
C LEU A 239 10.42 -0.85 13.80
N LEU A 240 11.16 -1.44 14.74
CA LEU A 240 10.63 -2.30 15.78
C LEU A 240 10.11 -1.44 16.93
N SER A 241 8.80 -1.48 17.20
CA SER A 241 8.25 -0.91 18.44
C SER A 241 8.96 -1.51 19.67
N ASP A 242 9.08 -0.77 20.78
CA ASP A 242 9.80 -1.18 22.01
C ASP A 242 9.55 -2.63 22.45
N GLY A 243 8.35 -3.19 22.20
CA GLY A 243 8.00 -4.57 22.56
C GLY A 243 8.54 -5.67 21.62
N MET A 244 9.03 -5.33 20.43
CA MET A 244 9.72 -6.28 19.53
C MET A 244 11.24 -6.31 19.77
N GLN A 245 11.76 -5.32 20.52
CA GLN A 245 13.18 -5.21 20.88
C GLN A 245 13.52 -6.02 22.14
N GLU A 246 12.53 -6.35 22.99
CA GLU A 246 12.72 -7.26 24.13
C GLU A 246 12.90 -8.72 23.65
N ASN A 247 14.11 -9.01 23.17
CA ASN A 247 14.82 -10.28 23.11
C ASN A 247 14.01 -11.58 23.26
N PRO A 248 13.58 -12.23 22.15
CA PRO A 248 13.46 -13.67 22.16
C PRO A 248 14.86 -14.25 21.96
N ARG A 249 15.25 -15.25 22.74
CA ARG A 249 16.50 -16.00 22.55
C ARG A 249 16.50 -16.70 21.17
N ARG A 250 16.84 -15.95 20.11
CA ARG A 250 16.95 -16.42 18.73
C ARG A 250 18.15 -17.35 18.63
N HIS A 251 17.92 -18.60 18.24
CA HIS A 251 18.96 -19.56 17.96
C HIS A 251 18.82 -20.02 16.51
N VAL A 252 19.92 -20.08 15.77
CA VAL A 252 19.99 -20.93 14.58
C VAL A 252 19.78 -22.35 15.07
N ILE A 253 18.78 -23.05 14.52
CA ILE A 253 18.51 -24.43 14.91
C ILE A 253 19.65 -25.29 14.34
N ASP A 254 20.55 -25.74 15.21
CA ASP A 254 21.63 -26.68 14.85
C ASP A 254 21.07 -28.11 14.83
N GLY A 255 21.02 -28.74 13.65
CA GLY A 255 20.77 -30.17 13.48
C GLY A 255 19.57 -30.50 12.58
N PRO A 256 19.47 -31.76 12.09
CA PRO A 256 18.35 -32.17 11.26
C PRO A 256 17.07 -32.19 12.11
N SER A 257 16.11 -31.35 11.72
CA SER A 257 14.72 -31.42 12.15
C SER A 257 14.27 -32.87 12.09
N ALA A 258 13.70 -33.30 13.21
CA ALA A 258 13.40 -34.67 13.51
C ALA A 258 12.65 -35.34 12.35
N THR A 259 13.01 -36.60 12.08
CA THR A 259 12.19 -37.52 11.29
C THR A 259 10.79 -37.60 11.92
N GLY A 260 9.84 -36.79 11.45
CA GLY A 260 8.53 -36.66 12.08
C GLY A 260 7.67 -35.63 11.39
N ALA A 261 6.44 -36.04 11.06
CA ALA A 261 5.43 -35.30 10.32
C ALA A 261 5.29 -33.82 10.73
N PHE A 262 4.95 -32.97 9.76
CA PHE A 262 4.51 -31.61 9.98
C PHE A 262 3.54 -31.53 11.18
N PRO A 263 3.77 -30.61 12.12
CA PRO A 263 3.16 -30.71 13.43
C PRO A 263 1.65 -30.44 13.40
N GLN A 264 0.88 -31.25 14.14
CA GLN A 264 -0.55 -31.03 14.36
C GLN A 264 -0.77 -29.91 15.39
N PRO A 265 -1.76 -29.01 15.20
CA PRO A 265 -1.98 -27.86 16.09
C PRO A 265 -2.17 -28.32 17.55
N SER A 266 -1.22 -27.96 18.41
CA SER A 266 -1.20 -28.24 19.84
C SER A 266 -0.47 -27.10 20.56
N THR A 267 -0.72 -26.92 21.86
CA THR A 267 -0.13 -25.82 22.64
C THR A 267 1.41 -25.82 22.63
N SER A 268 2.05 -26.98 22.47
CA SER A 268 3.52 -27.11 22.37
C SER A 268 4.13 -26.56 21.08
N LEU A 269 3.32 -26.25 20.05
CA LEU A 269 3.82 -25.61 18.82
C LEU A 269 4.14 -24.14 18.96
N PHE A 270 3.48 -23.48 19.91
CA PHE A 270 3.61 -22.04 20.11
C PHE A 270 4.79 -21.66 21.01
N ASP A 271 5.37 -22.66 21.69
CA ASP A 271 6.68 -22.61 22.36
C ASP A 271 7.82 -23.08 21.44
N SER A 272 7.59 -23.12 20.12
CA SER A 272 8.60 -23.65 19.21
C SER A 272 9.70 -22.66 18.86
N ASP A 273 10.91 -23.19 18.68
CA ASP A 273 12.07 -22.44 18.23
C ASP A 273 11.98 -22.02 16.74
N TRP A 274 10.90 -22.31 15.99
CA TRP A 274 10.85 -22.05 14.54
C TRP A 274 10.32 -20.66 14.17
N ALA A 275 9.31 -20.15 14.88
CA ALA A 275 8.61 -18.94 14.50
C ALA A 275 8.02 -18.17 15.68
N LEU A 276 8.10 -16.84 15.62
CA LEU A 276 7.42 -15.93 16.54
C LEU A 276 6.35 -15.14 15.79
N TYR A 277 5.16 -15.07 16.35
CA TYR A 277 4.00 -14.45 15.73
C TYR A 277 3.66 -13.13 16.40
N TRP A 278 3.33 -12.14 15.58
CA TRP A 278 2.89 -10.83 16.05
C TRP A 278 1.73 -10.30 15.22
N ALA A 279 0.56 -10.15 15.85
CA ALA A 279 -0.61 -9.56 15.21
C ALA A 279 -0.57 -8.02 15.27
N VAL A 280 -0.83 -7.38 14.13
CA VAL A 280 -0.98 -5.93 14.01
C VAL A 280 -2.35 -5.60 13.41
N THR A 281 -3.17 -4.93 14.22
CA THR A 281 -4.50 -4.43 13.84
C THR A 281 -4.48 -2.89 13.89
N PRO A 282 -4.32 -2.22 12.72
CA PRO A 282 -4.09 -0.77 12.68
C PRO A 282 -5.33 0.10 12.92
N ASN A 283 -6.54 -0.47 12.97
CA ASN A 283 -7.77 0.29 13.17
C ASN A 283 -8.24 0.19 14.64
N PRO A 284 -8.59 1.30 15.33
CA PRO A 284 -8.45 2.70 14.89
C PRO A 284 -7.07 3.31 15.21
N ASN A 285 -6.26 2.71 16.08
CA ASN A 285 -5.08 3.36 16.64
C ASN A 285 -3.75 2.68 16.27
N GLY A 286 -3.56 2.33 14.99
CA GLY A 286 -2.30 1.83 14.46
C GLY A 286 -1.16 2.79 14.79
N ARG A 287 -0.16 2.31 15.54
CA ARG A 287 1.00 3.12 15.91
C ARG A 287 2.07 3.05 14.82
N GLY A 288 2.37 4.21 14.23
CA GLY A 288 3.58 4.56 13.48
C GLY A 288 4.19 3.55 12.50
N THR A 289 3.59 3.27 11.35
CA THR A 289 4.29 2.59 10.23
C THR A 289 3.54 2.74 8.91
N PHE A 290 2.69 3.77 8.80
CA PHE A 290 1.84 4.03 7.64
C PHE A 290 1.01 2.82 7.19
N PHE A 291 0.57 2.00 8.15
CA PHE A 291 -0.26 0.84 7.89
C PHE A 291 -1.52 1.19 7.12
N ASN A 292 -1.99 0.23 6.31
CA ASN A 292 -3.32 0.28 5.73
C ASN A 292 -4.35 -0.05 6.84
N ALA A 293 -5.25 0.89 7.14
CA ALA A 293 -6.28 0.71 8.17
C ALA A 293 -7.30 -0.41 7.87
N GLN A 294 -7.41 -0.86 6.62
CA GLN A 294 -8.26 -2.00 6.21
C GLN A 294 -7.49 -3.32 6.19
N THR A 295 -6.24 -3.37 6.64
CA THR A 295 -5.41 -4.58 6.58
C THR A 295 -5.02 -5.04 7.98
N GLY A 296 -5.34 -6.30 8.29
CA GLY A 296 -4.74 -7.01 9.43
C GLY A 296 -3.43 -7.63 8.98
N TYR A 297 -2.38 -7.50 9.79
CA TYR A 297 -1.07 -8.06 9.49
C TYR A 297 -0.70 -9.10 10.54
N LEU A 298 -0.23 -10.26 10.09
CA LEU A 298 0.45 -11.22 10.93
C LEU A 298 1.92 -11.26 10.53
N LEU A 299 2.77 -10.73 11.40
CA LEU A 299 4.22 -10.87 11.31
C LEU A 299 4.61 -12.25 11.83
N VAL A 300 5.47 -12.93 11.08
CA VAL A 300 6.03 -14.23 11.44
C VAL A 300 7.55 -14.13 11.33
N LEU A 301 8.23 -13.85 12.44
CA LEU A 301 9.69 -13.86 12.50
C LEU A 301 10.16 -15.31 12.48
N LEU A 302 11.02 -15.66 11.53
CA LEU A 302 11.50 -17.02 11.37
C LEU A 302 12.88 -17.17 12.03
N ASN A 303 13.11 -18.33 12.64
CA ASN A 303 14.46 -18.78 13.01
C ASN A 303 14.93 -19.77 11.94
N PRO A 304 15.68 -19.32 10.93
CA PRO A 304 16.04 -20.17 9.80
C PRO A 304 17.06 -21.24 10.21
N SER A 305 16.93 -22.43 9.62
CA SER A 305 17.98 -23.45 9.59
C SER A 305 18.71 -23.40 8.24
N ARG A 306 20.04 -23.47 8.26
CA ARG A 306 20.88 -23.23 7.06
C ARG A 306 20.73 -24.31 5.97
N ASP A 307 20.31 -25.52 6.35
CA ASP A 307 20.25 -26.68 5.45
C ASP A 307 18.82 -27.23 5.27
N GLU A 308 17.81 -26.50 5.73
CA GLU A 308 16.42 -26.96 5.73
C GLU A 308 15.49 -26.05 4.93
N VAL A 309 14.35 -26.62 4.56
CA VAL A 309 13.23 -25.89 3.99
C VAL A 309 12.32 -25.51 5.14
N THR A 310 12.10 -24.21 5.32
CA THR A 310 10.99 -23.74 6.17
C THR A 310 9.70 -23.91 5.40
N VAL A 311 8.70 -24.53 6.03
CA VAL A 311 7.39 -24.79 5.44
C VAL A 311 6.33 -24.06 6.21
N MET A 312 5.46 -23.36 5.49
CA MET A 312 4.29 -22.69 6.05
C MET A 312 3.03 -23.23 5.40
N ARG A 313 2.02 -23.60 6.21
CA ARG A 313 0.73 -24.10 5.73
C ARG A 313 -0.45 -23.45 6.45
N PHE A 314 -1.46 -23.03 5.67
CA PHE A 314 -2.74 -22.52 6.16
C PHE A 314 -3.81 -22.70 5.08
N ARG A 315 -5.09 -22.58 5.48
CA ARG A 315 -6.21 -22.51 4.54
C ARG A 315 -6.24 -21.15 3.87
N ALA A 316 -6.26 -21.10 2.55
CA ALA A 316 -6.27 -19.84 1.82
C ALA A 316 -7.66 -19.16 1.94
N PRO A 317 -7.73 -17.90 2.41
CA PRO A 317 -8.95 -17.12 2.29
C PRO A 317 -9.38 -16.96 0.83
N THR A 318 -10.69 -16.92 0.58
CA THR A 318 -11.23 -16.84 -0.77
C THR A 318 -11.31 -15.40 -1.30
N PHE A 319 -10.88 -15.23 -2.55
CA PHE A 319 -11.23 -14.14 -3.46
C PHE A 319 -11.10 -14.66 -4.90
N PRO A 320 -11.97 -14.26 -5.85
CA PRO A 320 -11.85 -14.67 -7.24
C PRO A 320 -10.59 -14.08 -7.86
N ASP A 321 -10.03 -14.76 -8.86
CA ASP A 321 -8.97 -14.15 -9.64
C ASP A 321 -9.54 -13.13 -10.64
N THR A 322 -9.38 -11.85 -10.30
CA THR A 322 -9.82 -10.73 -11.13
C THR A 322 -8.82 -10.30 -12.21
N GLN A 323 -7.61 -10.86 -12.25
CA GLN A 323 -6.58 -10.49 -13.23
C GLN A 323 -6.51 -11.46 -14.42
N GLY A 324 -7.32 -12.53 -14.43
CA GLY A 324 -7.42 -13.44 -15.56
C GLY A 324 -6.24 -14.42 -15.69
N VAL A 325 -5.60 -14.82 -14.59
CA VAL A 325 -4.91 -16.12 -14.46
C VAL A 325 -5.98 -17.21 -14.54
N GLN A 326 -6.39 -17.48 -15.79
CA GLN A 326 -7.51 -18.33 -16.18
C GLN A 326 -7.57 -19.62 -15.34
N THR A 327 -8.65 -19.80 -14.58
CA THR A 327 -9.16 -21.13 -14.25
C THR A 327 -9.53 -21.82 -15.56
N GLY A 328 -9.31 -23.14 -15.65
CA GLY A 328 -9.19 -23.90 -16.91
C GLY A 328 -10.40 -23.94 -17.85
N ASP A 329 -11.48 -23.19 -17.60
CA ASP A 329 -12.67 -23.06 -18.45
C ASP A 329 -12.83 -21.68 -19.11
N GLY A 330 -12.00 -20.70 -18.76
CA GLY A 330 -11.93 -19.39 -19.40
C GLY A 330 -13.08 -18.42 -19.09
N THR A 331 -13.90 -18.72 -18.08
CA THR A 331 -14.85 -17.76 -17.51
C THR A 331 -14.21 -17.06 -16.30
N PRO A 332 -14.18 -15.72 -16.24
CA PRO A 332 -13.73 -15.02 -15.03
C PRO A 332 -14.62 -15.39 -13.85
N ASP A 333 -14.02 -15.71 -12.70
CA ASP A 333 -14.77 -15.88 -11.46
C ASP A 333 -15.43 -14.52 -11.09
N GLU A 334 -16.74 -14.53 -10.84
CA GLU A 334 -17.46 -13.31 -10.46
C GLU A 334 -17.22 -12.95 -8.99
N ILE A 335 -17.11 -11.66 -8.68
CA ILE A 335 -17.09 -11.15 -7.29
C ILE A 335 -18.51 -11.25 -6.75
N SER A 336 -18.75 -12.22 -5.87
CA SER A 336 -20.08 -12.52 -5.32
C SER A 336 -20.46 -11.66 -4.11
N GLY A 337 -19.49 -10.98 -3.49
CA GLY A 337 -19.64 -10.30 -2.21
C GLY A 337 -19.56 -11.22 -0.99
N ASN A 338 -19.40 -12.53 -1.19
CA ASN A 338 -19.26 -13.54 -0.12
C ASN A 338 -17.81 -14.01 0.07
N GLU A 339 -16.87 -13.39 -0.65
CA GLU A 339 -15.44 -13.64 -0.49
C GLU A 339 -15.00 -13.30 0.94
N GLN A 340 -13.98 -13.99 1.42
CA GLN A 340 -13.50 -13.82 2.79
C GLN A 340 -12.64 -12.57 2.95
N LEU A 341 -11.79 -12.28 1.97
CA LEU A 341 -10.91 -11.11 1.91
C LEU A 341 -10.98 -10.52 0.50
N ARG A 342 -10.79 -9.21 0.34
CA ARG A 342 -10.59 -8.63 -1.01
C ARG A 342 -9.22 -8.95 -1.57
N TYR A 343 -8.24 -9.11 -0.70
CA TYR A 343 -6.86 -9.40 -1.08
C TYR A 343 -6.11 -10.01 0.09
N TRP A 344 -5.24 -10.97 -0.20
CA TRP A 344 -4.20 -11.36 0.74
C TRP A 344 -2.87 -11.65 0.05
N SER A 345 -1.79 -11.50 0.82
CA SER A 345 -0.44 -11.80 0.36
C SER A 345 0.45 -12.30 1.47
N LEU A 346 1.48 -13.02 1.08
CA LEU A 346 2.58 -13.44 1.91
C LEU A 346 3.88 -12.92 1.31
N CYS A 347 4.55 -12.03 2.03
CA CYS A 347 5.84 -11.46 1.61
C CYS A 347 6.96 -11.88 2.55
N MET A 348 8.10 -12.21 1.97
CA MET A 348 9.36 -12.38 2.69
C MET A 348 10.11 -11.05 2.81
N HIS A 349 10.60 -10.79 4.01
CA HIS A 349 11.40 -9.63 4.34
C HIS A 349 12.68 -10.02 5.07
N ASP A 350 13.73 -9.23 4.90
CA ASP A 350 14.93 -9.29 5.74
C ASP A 350 14.86 -8.20 6.82
N THR A 351 14.69 -8.60 8.08
CA THR A 351 14.60 -7.62 9.19
C THR A 351 15.94 -7.00 9.56
N ALA A 352 17.07 -7.62 9.17
CA ALA A 352 18.41 -7.05 9.34
C ALA A 352 18.64 -5.91 8.34
N SER A 353 18.15 -6.05 7.11
CA SER A 353 18.17 -5.00 6.08
C SER A 353 16.87 -4.19 6.08
N LEU A 354 16.47 -3.68 7.25
CA LEU A 354 15.32 -2.80 7.43
C LEU A 354 14.01 -3.30 6.80
N TRP A 355 13.71 -4.59 6.90
CA TRP A 355 12.50 -5.16 6.29
C TRP A 355 12.45 -5.04 4.76
N SER A 356 13.61 -5.05 4.08
CA SER A 356 13.65 -5.11 2.62
C SER A 356 12.87 -6.32 2.11
N THR A 357 12.06 -6.13 1.07
CA THR A 357 11.18 -7.19 0.54
C THR A 357 11.95 -8.05 -0.44
N ALA A 358 12.11 -9.35 -0.14
CA ALA A 358 12.79 -10.30 -1.00
C ALA A 358 11.86 -10.94 -2.05
N GLY A 359 10.56 -11.02 -1.74
CA GLY A 359 9.56 -11.54 -2.66
C GLY A 359 8.19 -11.64 -2.02
N CYS A 360 7.14 -11.60 -2.84
CA CYS A 360 5.75 -11.72 -2.41
C CYS A 360 5.01 -12.70 -3.32
N LEU A 361 4.07 -13.44 -2.74
CA LEU A 361 3.02 -14.16 -3.47
C LEU A 361 1.67 -13.66 -2.96
N TYR A 362 0.74 -13.40 -3.86
CA TYR A 362 -0.64 -13.04 -3.53
C TYR A 362 -1.63 -14.15 -3.88
N ASP A 363 -2.85 -14.00 -3.38
CA ASP A 363 -3.96 -14.96 -3.46
C ASP A 363 -4.17 -15.66 -4.81
N ALA A 364 -4.14 -14.96 -5.94
CA ALA A 364 -4.36 -15.57 -7.26
C ALA A 364 -3.12 -16.28 -7.84
N GLN A 365 -1.93 -16.06 -7.27
CA GLN A 365 -0.69 -16.73 -7.70
C GLN A 365 -0.47 -18.07 -7.01
N VAL A 366 -1.14 -18.30 -5.88
CA VAL A 366 -0.87 -19.45 -5.04
C VAL A 366 -1.63 -20.69 -5.53
N ILE A 367 -0.95 -21.82 -5.52
CA ILE A 367 -1.53 -23.12 -5.80
C ILE A 367 -2.07 -23.70 -4.50
N ARG A 368 -3.38 -23.97 -4.49
CA ARG A 368 -4.12 -24.62 -3.41
C ARG A 368 -4.20 -26.13 -3.67
N ASP A 369 -4.27 -26.92 -2.59
CA ASP A 369 -4.69 -28.32 -2.68
C ASP A 369 -6.21 -28.46 -2.70
N ASP A 370 -6.70 -29.71 -2.81
CA ASP A 370 -8.12 -30.03 -2.93
C ASP A 370 -8.95 -29.62 -1.70
N ASP A 371 -8.31 -29.46 -0.53
CA ASP A 371 -8.94 -29.00 0.71
C ASP A 371 -8.88 -27.47 0.88
N GLY A 372 -8.29 -26.76 -0.08
CA GLY A 372 -8.15 -25.30 -0.08
C GLY A 372 -6.98 -24.79 0.77
N TYR A 373 -6.05 -25.65 1.15
CA TYR A 373 -4.83 -25.26 1.85
C TYR A 373 -3.73 -24.88 0.88
N VAL A 374 -2.86 -23.98 1.32
CA VAL A 374 -1.63 -23.60 0.62
C VAL A 374 -0.43 -24.03 1.45
N THR A 375 0.55 -24.62 0.77
CA THR A 375 1.84 -24.99 1.37
C THR A 375 2.94 -24.18 0.70
N PHE A 376 3.61 -23.32 1.46
CA PHE A 376 4.76 -22.54 1.02
C PHE A 376 6.06 -23.21 1.45
N ALA A 377 7.04 -23.22 0.55
CA ALA A 377 8.42 -23.51 0.87
C ALA A 377 9.24 -22.21 0.89
N VAL A 378 10.05 -22.05 1.92
CA VAL A 378 11.03 -20.97 2.07
C VAL A 378 12.41 -21.60 2.21
N SER A 379 13.34 -21.22 1.34
CA SER A 379 14.70 -21.72 1.34
C SER A 379 15.64 -20.76 0.61
N ALA A 380 16.96 -20.98 0.74
CA ALA A 380 17.91 -20.40 -0.20
C ALA A 380 17.58 -20.85 -1.65
N PRO A 381 17.84 -20.03 -2.69
CA PRO A 381 17.57 -20.38 -4.09
C PRO A 381 18.18 -21.70 -4.55
N GLU A 382 19.41 -22.00 -4.12
CA GLU A 382 20.15 -23.24 -4.42
C GLU A 382 19.52 -24.48 -3.77
N SER A 383 18.78 -24.28 -2.67
CA SER A 383 18.10 -25.31 -1.91
C SER A 383 16.60 -25.38 -2.22
N ARG A 384 16.11 -24.64 -3.23
CA ARG A 384 14.70 -24.67 -3.65
C ARG A 384 14.28 -26.10 -4.00
N PRO A 385 13.24 -26.65 -3.33
CA PRO A 385 12.69 -27.95 -3.71
C PRO A 385 12.11 -27.91 -5.13
N ALA A 386 12.41 -28.93 -5.93
CA ALA A 386 12.03 -28.96 -7.34
C ALA A 386 10.50 -28.94 -7.56
N ASN A 387 9.73 -29.47 -6.61
CA ASN A 387 8.27 -29.55 -6.64
C ASN A 387 7.57 -28.46 -5.81
N ALA A 388 8.29 -27.45 -5.31
CA ALA A 388 7.69 -26.34 -4.57
C ALA A 388 6.93 -25.39 -5.51
N ALA A 389 5.60 -25.58 -5.57
CA ALA A 389 4.69 -24.74 -6.36
C ALA A 389 4.61 -23.32 -5.81
N ASN A 390 4.41 -23.17 -4.49
CA ASN A 390 4.48 -21.89 -3.80
C ASN A 390 5.85 -21.78 -3.12
N TRP A 391 6.72 -20.94 -3.65
CA TRP A 391 8.08 -20.79 -3.12
C TRP A 391 8.45 -19.31 -2.99
N LEU A 392 9.04 -18.96 -1.84
CA LEU A 392 9.66 -17.67 -1.59
C LEU A 392 11.14 -17.87 -1.24
N PRO A 393 12.05 -17.00 -1.71
CA PRO A 393 13.44 -17.04 -1.27
C PRO A 393 13.51 -16.70 0.22
N ALA A 394 14.37 -17.39 0.97
CA ALA A 394 14.78 -16.92 2.29
C ALA A 394 15.53 -15.58 2.15
N ALA A 395 15.33 -14.67 3.12
CA ALA A 395 15.88 -13.32 3.06
C ALA A 395 16.83 -13.06 4.24
N GLY A 396 18.07 -12.70 3.91
CA GLY A 396 19.08 -12.27 4.88
C GLY A 396 19.36 -13.26 6.01
N SER A 397 19.88 -12.70 7.10
CA SER A 397 20.18 -13.44 8.33
C SER A 397 19.00 -13.50 9.30
N LEU A 398 18.05 -12.57 9.19
CA LEU A 398 16.87 -12.46 10.06
C LEU A 398 15.56 -12.38 9.23
N PRO A 399 15.15 -13.50 8.59
CA PRO A 399 13.97 -13.54 7.73
C PRO A 399 12.68 -13.38 8.52
N ALA A 400 11.72 -12.67 7.93
CA ALA A 400 10.38 -12.53 8.44
C ALA A 400 9.35 -12.59 7.32
N LEU A 401 8.22 -13.24 7.59
CA LEU A 401 7.07 -13.23 6.71
C LEU A 401 6.04 -12.22 7.21
N ILE A 402 5.37 -11.54 6.29
CA ILE A 402 4.19 -10.72 6.58
C ILE A 402 3.02 -11.30 5.80
N LEU A 403 2.04 -11.87 6.52
CA LEU A 403 0.74 -12.25 5.98
C LEU A 403 -0.23 -11.07 6.12
N ARG A 404 -0.78 -10.59 5.00
CA ARG A 404 -1.71 -9.45 4.94
C ARG A 404 -3.12 -9.94 4.68
N HIS A 405 -4.07 -9.64 5.56
CA HIS A 405 -5.50 -9.85 5.33
C HIS A 405 -6.16 -8.50 5.07
N MET A 406 -6.43 -8.18 3.80
CA MET A 406 -6.99 -6.89 3.41
C MET A 406 -8.49 -6.95 3.19
N GLN A 407 -9.17 -5.95 3.75
CA GLN A 407 -10.60 -5.70 3.64
C GLN A 407 -11.40 -7.00 3.84
N PRO A 408 -11.32 -7.59 5.04
CA PRO A 408 -12.09 -8.76 5.34
C PRO A 408 -13.59 -8.48 5.23
N ASN A 409 -14.30 -9.48 4.74
CA ASN A 409 -15.74 -9.51 4.85
C ASN A 409 -16.11 -9.53 6.35
N PRO A 410 -17.07 -8.70 6.80
CA PRO A 410 -17.52 -8.72 8.19
C PRO A 410 -18.00 -10.09 8.69
N ALA A 411 -18.45 -10.98 7.79
CA ALA A 411 -18.82 -12.35 8.12
C ALA A 411 -17.60 -13.27 8.33
N PHE A 412 -16.41 -12.90 7.85
CA PHE A 412 -15.17 -13.66 8.01
C PHE A 412 -14.45 -13.23 9.30
N THR A 413 -14.98 -13.71 10.42
CA THR A 413 -14.55 -13.30 11.77
C THR A 413 -13.11 -13.70 12.12
N GLU A 414 -12.57 -14.71 11.44
CA GLU A 414 -11.22 -15.26 11.60
C GLU A 414 -10.13 -14.34 11.05
N ALA A 415 -10.49 -13.26 10.34
CA ALA A 415 -9.53 -12.31 9.81
C ALA A 415 -8.69 -11.67 10.93
N VAL A 416 -7.38 -11.56 10.69
CA VAL A 416 -6.42 -10.94 11.64
C VAL A 416 -6.85 -9.53 12.04
N LEU A 417 -7.48 -8.78 11.12
CA LEU A 417 -7.93 -7.41 11.39
C LEU A 417 -8.91 -7.32 12.56
N TYR A 418 -9.69 -8.38 12.81
CA TYR A 418 -10.68 -8.44 13.89
C TYR A 418 -10.12 -9.01 15.20
N TYR A 419 -8.85 -9.41 15.22
CA TYR A 419 -8.20 -9.89 16.43
C TYR A 419 -8.02 -8.75 17.45
N SER A 420 -8.47 -9.00 18.69
CA SER A 420 -8.45 -8.02 19.79
C SER A 420 -7.66 -8.51 21.01
N GLY A 421 -7.04 -9.69 20.93
CA GLY A 421 -6.22 -10.25 22.00
C GLY A 421 -4.81 -9.65 22.08
N ALA A 422 -3.95 -10.27 22.90
CA ALA A 422 -2.56 -9.85 23.04
C ALA A 422 -1.80 -10.05 21.73
N LYS A 423 -1.06 -9.02 21.30
CA LYS A 423 -0.38 -8.99 19.98
C LYS A 423 0.67 -10.08 19.79
N ALA A 424 1.30 -10.53 20.88
CA ALA A 424 2.37 -11.52 20.88
C ALA A 424 1.94 -12.83 21.59
N ASP A 425 0.66 -13.20 21.46
CA ASP A 425 0.13 -14.46 21.99
C ASP A 425 -0.25 -15.38 20.83
N PRO A 426 0.70 -16.18 20.31
CA PRO A 426 0.45 -17.07 19.17
C PRO A 426 -0.68 -18.06 19.39
N ALA A 427 -0.91 -18.54 20.63
CA ALA A 427 -2.00 -19.46 20.92
C ALA A 427 -3.37 -18.77 20.79
N ALA A 428 -3.49 -17.54 21.30
CA ALA A 428 -4.72 -16.75 21.15
C ALA A 428 -4.95 -16.31 19.69
N ILE A 429 -3.89 -15.95 18.97
CA ILE A 429 -3.98 -15.61 17.53
C ILE A 429 -4.42 -16.83 16.73
N ALA A 430 -3.83 -18.00 16.97
CA ALA A 430 -4.21 -19.25 16.30
C ALA A 430 -5.66 -19.65 16.61
N ALA A 431 -6.08 -19.51 17.87
CA ALA A 431 -7.48 -19.76 18.26
C ALA A 431 -8.47 -18.83 17.55
N HIS A 432 -8.10 -17.56 17.31
CA HIS A 432 -8.91 -16.59 16.58
C HIS A 432 -8.98 -16.91 15.07
N MET A 433 -7.82 -17.19 14.46
CA MET A 433 -7.72 -17.40 13.02
C MET A 433 -8.13 -18.81 12.57
N GLY A 434 -8.15 -19.79 13.47
CA GLY A 434 -8.50 -21.18 13.13
C GLY A 434 -7.64 -21.75 12.01
N GLU A 435 -8.27 -22.33 10.99
CA GLU A 435 -7.59 -22.93 9.82
C GLU A 435 -6.78 -21.92 8.98
N TYR A 436 -7.04 -20.62 9.13
CA TYR A 436 -6.34 -19.54 8.42
C TYR A 436 -5.03 -19.14 9.10
N PHE A 437 -4.75 -19.65 10.31
CA PHE A 437 -3.49 -19.44 10.99
C PHE A 437 -2.35 -20.18 10.27
N PRO A 438 -1.26 -19.49 9.88
CA PRO A 438 -0.10 -20.15 9.28
C PRO A 438 0.67 -20.98 10.30
N LEU A 439 0.64 -22.30 10.13
CA LEU A 439 1.52 -23.21 10.83
C LEU A 439 2.89 -23.20 10.17
N VAL A 440 3.95 -23.14 10.96
CA VAL A 440 5.35 -23.16 10.50
C VAL A 440 6.07 -24.38 11.04
N GLY A 441 6.87 -25.03 10.19
CA GLY A 441 7.81 -26.06 10.57
C GLY A 441 9.01 -26.08 9.62
N THR A 442 9.92 -27.03 9.81
CA THR A 442 11.07 -27.24 8.92
C THR A 442 11.23 -28.71 8.57
N CYS A 443 11.73 -29.00 7.36
CA CYS A 443 12.14 -30.36 6.99
C CYS A 443 13.29 -30.34 5.98
N ALA A 444 13.89 -31.50 5.73
CA ALA A 444 14.93 -31.60 4.71
C ALA A 444 14.32 -31.40 3.31
N ARG A 445 15.10 -30.82 2.39
CA ARG A 445 14.68 -30.64 0.99
C ARG A 445 14.15 -31.93 0.36
N THR A 446 14.84 -33.05 0.59
CA THR A 446 14.45 -34.36 0.05
C THR A 446 13.13 -34.88 0.63
N GLU A 447 12.77 -34.49 1.85
CA GLU A 447 11.49 -34.83 2.47
C GLU A 447 10.36 -33.97 1.88
N PHE A 448 10.62 -32.67 1.65
CA PHE A 448 9.69 -31.82 0.93
C PHE A 448 9.41 -32.36 -0.48
N GLU A 449 10.46 -32.77 -1.19
CA GLU A 449 10.35 -33.36 -2.54
C GLU A 449 9.63 -34.71 -2.56
N ARG A 450 9.67 -35.46 -1.44
CA ARG A 450 9.00 -36.76 -1.31
C ARG A 450 7.51 -36.65 -1.01
N ASP A 451 7.13 -35.86 -0.01
CA ASP A 451 5.75 -35.83 0.53
C ASP A 451 5.37 -34.49 1.18
N ARG A 452 6.03 -33.39 0.77
CA ARG A 452 5.86 -32.05 1.34
C ARG A 452 5.96 -32.03 2.87
N CYS A 453 6.96 -32.72 3.42
CA CYS A 453 7.17 -32.88 4.86
C CYS A 453 6.01 -33.63 5.57
N GLY A 454 5.38 -34.58 4.86
CA GLY A 454 4.23 -35.35 5.34
C GLY A 454 2.89 -34.62 5.28
N LEU A 455 2.78 -33.53 4.50
CA LEU A 455 1.57 -32.73 4.34
C LEU A 455 0.64 -33.20 3.22
N ASP A 456 1.12 -34.01 2.26
CA ASP A 456 0.32 -34.51 1.14
C ASP A 456 -0.58 -35.72 1.50
N ARG A 457 -1.20 -35.71 2.69
CA ARG A 457 -2.10 -36.81 3.14
C ARG A 457 -3.56 -36.43 3.14
#